data_AF-A0A0Q4CCG8-F1
#
_entry.id   AF-A0A0Q4CCG8-F1
#
_cell.length_a   1.000
_cell.length_b   1.000
_cell.length_c   1.000
_cell.angle_alpha   90.00
_cell.angle_beta   90.00
_cell.angle_gamma   90.00
#
_symmetry.space_group_name_H-M   'P 1'
#
loop_
_entity.id
_entity.type
_entity.pdbx_description
1 polymer ?
#
loop_
_entity_poly.entity_id
_entity_poly.type
_entity_poly.pdbx_seq_one_letter_code
_entity_poly.pdbx_strand_id
1 'polypeptide(L)' 'MPTDRRTLMTQGALLGAGLATGGFAMAQGKPAFASKRPAPADRRFVSKSVEQEIARVSGMIADPELAWLFANAY' A
#
# COMPACT_ATOMS: atom_id res chain seq x y z
N MET A 1 35.60 -7.52 22.42
CA MET A 1 35.58 -6.12 22.87
C MET A 1 34.45 -5.97 23.87
N PRO A 2 34.70 -5.60 25.14
CA PRO A 2 33.62 -5.40 26.10
C PRO A 2 32.78 -4.19 25.67
N THR A 3 31.49 -4.39 25.48
CA THR A 3 30.55 -3.34 25.07
C THR A 3 30.09 -2.57 26.31
N ASP A 4 30.61 -1.35 26.49
CA ASP A 4 30.22 -0.48 27.61
C ASP A 4 28.74 -0.08 27.56
N ARG A 5 28.15 0.14 28.74
CA ARG A 5 26.75 0.65 28.90
C ARG A 5 26.48 1.91 28.06
N ARG A 6 27.51 2.74 27.89
CA ARG A 6 27.45 3.99 27.12
C ARG A 6 27.31 3.71 25.63
N THR A 7 28.05 2.72 25.12
CA THR A 7 27.95 2.25 23.74
C THR A 7 26.55 1.69 23.46
N LEU A 8 25.98 0.93 24.40
CA LEU A 8 24.62 0.42 24.28
C LEU A 8 23.58 1.54 24.18
N MET A 9 23.69 2.57 25.03
CA MET A 9 22.78 3.73 24.98
C MET A 9 22.92 4.54 23.70
N THR A 10 24.16 4.77 23.23
CA THR A 10 24.40 5.52 21.99
C THR A 10 23.88 4.77 20.76
N GLN A 11 24.05 3.44 20.71
CA GLN A 11 23.51 2.61 19.63
C GLN A 11 21.98 2.57 19.64
N GLY A 12 21.37 2.47 20.83
CA GLY A 12 19.91 2.55 20.96
C GLY A 12 19.34 3.91 20.51
N ALA A 13 20.01 5.01 20.84
CA ALA A 13 19.61 6.35 20.39
C ALA A 13 19.74 6.52 18.88
N LEU A 14 20.80 6.01 18.26
CA LEU A 14 21.01 6.05 16.81
C LEU A 14 19.97 5.21 16.05
N LEU A 15 19.64 4.01 16.55
CA LEU A 15 18.55 3.20 16.00
C LEU A 15 17.22 3.93 16.11
N GLY A 16 16.87 4.48 17.28
CA GLY A 16 15.63 5.23 17.50
C GLY A 16 15.50 6.46 16.61
N ALA A 17 16.59 7.19 16.38
CA ALA A 17 16.61 8.34 15.48
C ALA A 17 16.35 7.96 14.01
N GLY A 18 16.86 6.80 13.55
CA GLY A 18 16.60 6.28 12.20
C GLY A 18 15.13 5.92 11.96
N LEU A 19 14.40 5.49 12.98
CA LEU A 19 12.96 5.22 12.91
C LEU A 19 12.16 6.54 12.82
N ALA A 20 12.59 7.57 13.56
CA ALA A 20 11.86 8.85 13.66
C ALA A 20 12.01 9.74 12.42
N THR A 21 13.10 9.60 11.65
CA THR A 21 13.36 10.38 10.43
C THR A 21 12.92 9.69 9.14
N GLY A 22 12.20 8.56 9.23
CA GLY A 22 11.70 7.84 8.05
C GLY A 22 12.75 6.97 7.34
N GLY A 23 13.82 6.59 8.03
CA GLY A 23 14.89 5.72 7.51
C GLY A 23 14.47 4.27 7.24
N PHE A 24 13.21 3.92 7.49
CA PHE A 24 12.61 2.77 6.82
C PHE A 24 12.34 3.17 5.37
N ALA A 25 13.23 2.77 4.47
CA ALA A 25 12.82 2.52 3.10
C ALA A 25 11.65 1.54 3.19
N MET A 26 10.43 2.07 3.15
CA MET A 26 9.22 1.29 2.97
C MET A 26 9.45 0.51 1.70
N ALA A 27 9.77 -0.78 1.84
CA ALA A 27 9.72 -1.69 0.73
C ALA A 27 8.27 -1.68 0.25
N GLN A 28 7.97 -0.80 -0.70
CA GLN A 28 6.70 -0.76 -1.39
C GLN A 28 6.65 -2.07 -2.17
N GLY A 29 6.16 -3.12 -1.50
CA GLY A 29 5.83 -4.36 -2.17
C GLY A 29 4.99 -4.01 -3.38
N LYS A 30 5.34 -4.56 -4.54
CA LYS A 30 4.52 -4.38 -5.75
C LYS A 30 3.07 -4.65 -5.36
N PRO A 31 2.11 -3.75 -5.68
CA PRO A 31 0.72 -4.04 -5.39
C PRO A 31 0.42 -5.37 -6.08
N ALA A 32 0.04 -6.38 -5.30
CA ALA A 32 -0.19 -7.74 -5.79
C ALA A 32 -1.21 -7.76 -6.94
N PHE A 33 -2.03 -6.71 -7.04
CA PHE A 33 -3.15 -6.56 -7.94
C PHE A 33 -3.21 -5.15 -8.56
N ALA A 34 -2.30 -4.86 -9.50
CA ALA A 34 -2.34 -3.62 -10.28
C ALA A 34 -3.62 -3.55 -11.14
N SER A 35 -4.31 -2.40 -11.15
CA SER A 35 -5.51 -2.20 -11.97
C SER A 35 -5.19 -2.40 -13.46
N LYS A 36 -6.07 -3.13 -14.16
CA LYS A 36 -6.02 -3.31 -15.62
C LYS A 36 -7.03 -2.42 -16.35
N ARG A 37 -7.77 -1.58 -15.62
CA ARG A 37 -8.71 -0.62 -16.21
C ARG A 37 -7.93 0.45 -16.99
N PRO A 38 -8.46 0.96 -18.11
CA PRO A 38 -7.88 2.10 -18.80
C PRO A 38 -7.69 3.31 -17.87
N ALA A 39 -6.68 4.11 -18.16
CA ALA A 39 -6.45 5.37 -17.47
C ALA A 39 -7.73 6.23 -17.53
N PRO A 40 -8.02 7.07 -16.52
CA PRO A 40 -9.26 7.85 -16.48
C PRO A 40 -9.52 8.67 -17.76
N ALA A 41 -8.46 9.18 -18.41
CA ALA A 41 -8.55 9.94 -19.65
C ALA A 41 -8.95 9.10 -20.87
N ASP A 42 -8.68 7.79 -20.86
CA ASP A 42 -8.98 6.87 -21.97
C ASP A 42 -10.36 6.19 -21.82
N ARG A 43 -11.10 6.50 -20.74
CA ARG A 43 -12.43 5.94 -20.50
C ARG A 43 -13.45 6.64 -21.38
N ARG A 44 -14.08 5.86 -22.27
CA ARG A 44 -15.14 6.34 -23.17
C ARG A 44 -16.40 6.80 -22.44
N PHE A 45 -16.62 6.31 -21.23
CA PHE A 45 -17.76 6.63 -20.39
C PHE A 45 -17.33 6.62 -18.93
N VAL A 46 -17.73 7.65 -18.17
CA VAL A 46 -17.47 7.75 -16.74
C VAL A 46 -18.77 8.12 -16.05
N SER A 47 -19.20 7.29 -15.09
CA SER A 47 -20.35 7.56 -14.25
C SER A 47 -19.96 7.47 -12.80
N LYS A 48 -20.31 8.51 -12.02
CA LYS A 48 -20.05 8.55 -10.58
C LYS A 48 -20.73 7.39 -9.85
N SER A 49 -21.95 7.04 -10.24
CA SER A 49 -22.68 5.93 -9.60
C SER A 49 -22.02 4.58 -9.88
N VAL A 50 -21.49 4.38 -11.09
CA VAL A 50 -20.76 3.16 -11.46
C VAL A 50 -19.49 3.00 -10.64
N GLU A 51 -18.68 4.06 -10.52
CA GLU A 51 -17.44 3.99 -9.73
C GLU A 51 -17.71 3.77 -8.23
N GLN A 52 -18.78 4.36 -7.70
CA GLN A 52 -19.21 4.13 -6.31
C GLN A 52 -19.64 2.69 -6.08
N GLU A 53 -20.38 2.12 -7.03
CA GLU A 53 -20.84 0.74 -6.94
C GLU A 53 -19.69 -0.27 -7.05
N ILE A 54 -18.73 -0.02 -7.95
CA ILE A 54 -17.51 -0.82 -8.06
C ILE A 54 -16.77 -0.83 -6.71
N ALA A 55 -16.56 0.35 -6.11
CA ALA A 55 -15.88 0.46 -4.81
C ALA A 55 -16.64 -0.27 -3.69
N ARG A 56 -17.97 -0.13 -3.66
CA ARG A 56 -18.84 -0.78 -2.67
C ARG A 56 -18.77 -2.30 -2.78
N VAL A 57 -18.91 -2.85 -3.98
CA VAL A 57 -18.93 -4.30 -4.21
C VAL A 57 -17.56 -4.92 -4.02
N SER A 58 -16.50 -4.31 -4.56
CA SER A 58 -15.12 -4.77 -4.30
C SER A 58 -14.80 -4.82 -2.80
N GLY A 59 -15.30 -3.87 -2.00
CA GLY A 59 -15.09 -3.86 -0.55
C GLY A 59 -15.87 -4.94 0.23
N MET A 60 -16.91 -5.53 -0.37
CA MET A 60 -17.68 -6.63 0.23
C MET A 60 -17.07 -8.01 -0.09
N ILE A 61 -16.20 -8.10 -1.10
CA ILE A 61 -15.56 -9.35 -1.50
C ILE A 61 -14.35 -9.59 -0.60
N ALA A 62 -14.40 -10.65 0.21
CA ALA A 62 -13.34 -10.98 1.15
C ALA A 62 -12.05 -11.47 0.46
N ASP A 63 -12.17 -12.12 -0.70
CA ASP A 63 -11.02 -12.59 -1.46
C ASP A 63 -10.42 -11.45 -2.31
N PRO A 64 -9.14 -11.08 -2.11
CA PRO A 64 -8.55 -9.91 -2.76
C PRO A 64 -8.35 -10.10 -4.27
N GLU A 65 -8.16 -11.32 -4.75
CA GLU A 65 -8.01 -11.61 -6.18
C GLU A 65 -9.37 -11.47 -6.89
N LEU A 66 -10.43 -12.00 -6.29
CA LEU A 66 -11.79 -11.89 -6.79
C LEU A 66 -12.28 -10.43 -6.78
N ALA A 67 -11.97 -9.67 -5.73
CA ALA A 67 -12.28 -8.24 -5.65
C ALA A 67 -11.60 -7.45 -6.79
N TRP A 68 -10.36 -7.81 -7.11
CA TRP A 68 -9.60 -7.23 -8.22
C TRP A 68 -10.15 -7.63 -9.58
N LEU A 69 -10.50 -8.90 -9.80
CA LEU A 69 -11.13 -9.36 -11.04
C LEU A 69 -12.45 -8.61 -11.30
N PHE A 70 -13.29 -8.50 -10.27
CA PHE A 70 -14.54 -7.75 -10.35
C PHE A 70 -14.30 -6.29 -10.75
N ALA A 71 -13.39 -5.59 -10.07
CA ALA A 71 -13.10 -4.19 -10.37
C ALA A 71 -12.59 -3.96 -11.81
N ASN A 72 -11.92 -4.95 -12.41
CA ASN A 72 -11.39 -4.85 -13.77
C ASN A 72 -12.40 -5.23 -14.86
N ALA A 73 -13.41 -6.03 -14.56
CA ALA A 73 -14.31 -6.64 -15.55
C ALA A 73 -15.76 -6.14 -15.51
N TYR A 74 -16.14 -5.36 -14.49
CA TYR A 74 -17.43 -4.68 -14.38
C TYR A 74 -17.52 -3.47 -15.31
#